data_AF-A0A9W8QBU2-F1
#
_entry.id   AF-A0A9W8QBU2-F1
#
_cell.length_a   1.000
_cell.length_b   1.000
_cell.length_c   1.000
_cell.angle_alpha   90.00
_cell.angle_beta   90.00
_cell.angle_gamma   90.00
#
_symmetry.space_group_name_H-M   'P 1'
#
loop_
_entity.id
_entity.type
_entity.pdbx_description
1 polymer ?
#
loop_
_entity_poly.entity_id
_entity_poly.type
_entity_poly.pdbx_seq_one_letter_code
_entity_poly.pdbx_strand_id
1 'polypeptide(L)'
;MDLAASILASRPPATDRDFYLVQRPVSARGSVFLPAYNWALYHLTSCLHFVFRINSTALEAAHTSPSSPDTFPRPGAPLDWHNLWLRTQAWYDTRPVEMQSLVDVGSIEMSQIDPMNLASFPIHLYSSAIVVQAATFYHMTALLLLQHKPRLLNIPGRRQHLTSPNWHARAIAGIATSNEFTEQWDPIVIASLLYIARDITHSAQQQTILECLGAISVQTGIPLEEEAEQLRAQCMHNGRDGTHFVAEAIIVMSHRVLFIVGYTAQKASYALAETSSPDWKYTASQMQSQPPCPCIPH
;
A
#
# COMPACT_ATOMS: atom_id res chain seq x y z
N MET A 1 -0.25 8.51 -6.38
CA MET A 1 -1.57 8.72 -7.03
C MET A 1 -1.79 7.69 -8.14
N ASP A 2 -0.97 7.71 -9.19
CA ASP A 2 -1.09 6.79 -10.33
C ASP A 2 -0.95 5.30 -9.96
N LEU A 3 0.08 4.92 -9.17
CA LEU A 3 0.29 3.52 -8.78
C LEU A 3 -0.88 2.91 -7.99
N ALA A 4 -1.54 3.70 -7.14
CA ALA A 4 -2.70 3.28 -6.37
C ALA A 4 -3.88 2.95 -7.30
N ALA A 5 -4.11 3.79 -8.31
CA ALA A 5 -5.09 3.53 -9.34
C ALA A 5 -4.73 2.29 -10.17
N SER A 6 -3.45 2.06 -10.48
CA SER A 6 -3.00 0.85 -11.17
C SER A 6 -3.29 -0.43 -10.39
N ILE A 7 -3.11 -0.41 -9.06
CA ILE A 7 -3.41 -1.54 -8.18
C ILE A 7 -4.91 -1.89 -8.23
N LEU A 8 -5.80 -0.89 -8.14
CA LEU A 8 -7.25 -1.11 -8.04
C LEU A 8 -7.93 -1.29 -9.39
N ALA A 9 -7.63 -0.42 -10.35
CA ALA A 9 -8.34 -0.35 -11.63
C ALA A 9 -7.79 -1.32 -12.68
N SER A 10 -6.75 -2.09 -12.36
CA SER A 10 -6.06 -2.96 -13.33
C SER A 10 -5.64 -2.20 -14.59
N ARG A 11 -5.09 -1.00 -14.42
CA ARG A 11 -4.58 -0.15 -15.51
C ARG A 11 -3.06 0.04 -15.39
N PRO A 12 -2.32 0.08 -16.51
CA PRO A 12 -0.89 0.36 -16.48
C PRO A 12 -0.60 1.70 -15.82
N PRO A 13 0.46 1.79 -14.99
CA PRO A 13 0.86 3.06 -14.40
C PRO A 13 1.34 4.02 -15.48
N ALA A 14 0.88 5.26 -15.44
CA ALA A 14 1.39 6.37 -16.25
C ALA A 14 2.79 6.83 -15.77
N THR A 15 3.14 6.55 -14.51
CA THR A 15 4.43 6.87 -13.93
C THR A 15 5.52 6.09 -14.65
N ASP A 16 6.52 6.81 -15.16
CA ASP A 16 7.68 6.19 -15.78
C ASP A 16 8.41 5.31 -14.75
N ARG A 17 8.92 4.16 -15.22
CA ARG A 17 9.57 3.17 -14.36
C ARG A 17 10.73 3.78 -13.56
N ASP A 18 11.49 4.68 -14.16
CA ASP A 18 12.74 5.17 -13.59
C ASP A 18 12.53 6.48 -12.78
N PHE A 19 11.29 6.96 -12.65
CA PHE A 19 10.92 8.20 -11.95
C PHE A 19 11.50 8.27 -10.52
N TYR A 20 11.38 7.18 -9.76
CA TYR A 20 11.83 7.12 -8.37
C TYR A 20 13.34 6.87 -8.20
N LEU A 21 14.07 6.54 -9.28
CA LEU A 21 15.54 6.41 -9.25
C LEU A 21 16.25 7.77 -9.27
N VAL A 22 15.61 8.77 -9.89
CA VAL A 22 16.22 10.09 -10.16
C VAL A 22 16.19 11.01 -8.94
N GLN A 23 15.38 10.71 -7.92
CA GLN A 23 15.16 11.58 -6.76
C GLN A 23 16.25 11.51 -5.68
N ARG A 24 17.52 11.34 -6.05
CA ARG A 24 18.65 11.32 -5.09
C ARG A 24 18.99 12.75 -4.63
N PRO A 25 18.74 13.16 -3.37
CA PRO A 25 19.19 14.47 -2.93
C PRO A 25 20.70 14.44 -2.76
N VAL A 26 21.38 15.38 -3.42
CA VAL A 26 22.86 15.53 -3.42
C VAL A 26 23.44 15.84 -2.02
N SER A 27 22.60 16.09 -1.00
CA SER A 27 23.08 16.63 0.29
C SER A 27 22.50 15.99 1.56
N ALA A 28 21.67 14.94 1.49
CA ALA A 28 21.12 14.31 2.70
C ALA A 28 22.10 13.29 3.31
N ARG A 29 23.19 13.76 3.90
CA ARG A 29 24.00 12.92 4.81
C ARG A 29 23.13 12.59 6.04
N GLY A 30 22.58 11.37 6.11
CA GLY A 30 22.12 10.78 7.38
C GLY A 30 20.74 10.11 7.40
N SER A 31 19.88 10.22 6.38
CA SER A 31 18.55 9.56 6.42
C SER A 31 18.51 8.30 5.56
N VAL A 32 18.42 7.14 6.20
CA VAL A 32 18.24 5.82 5.54
C VAL A 32 16.82 5.59 5.03
N PHE A 33 15.84 6.37 5.50
CA PHE A 33 14.42 6.19 5.22
C PHE A 33 14.05 6.56 3.78
N LEU A 34 14.46 7.74 3.31
CA LEU A 34 14.08 8.22 1.98
C LEU A 34 14.63 7.32 0.84
N PRO A 35 15.90 6.87 0.86
CA PRO A 35 16.40 5.90 -0.13
C PRO A 35 15.63 4.59 -0.12
N ALA A 36 15.29 4.05 1.06
CA ALA A 36 14.58 2.78 1.18
C ALA A 36 13.10 2.90 0.74
N TYR A 37 12.47 4.04 1.03
CA TYR A 37 11.13 4.38 0.55
C TYR A 37 11.07 4.50 -0.98
N ASN A 38 11.99 5.27 -1.57
CA ASN A 38 12.10 5.41 -3.03
C ASN A 38 12.42 4.09 -3.72
N TRP A 39 13.24 3.25 -3.09
CA TRP A 39 13.51 1.90 -3.57
C TRP A 39 12.22 1.07 -3.63
N ALA A 40 11.37 1.14 -2.61
CA ALA A 40 10.12 0.37 -2.56
C ALA A 40 9.13 0.85 -3.63
N LEU A 41 9.01 2.17 -3.84
CA LEU A 41 8.21 2.75 -4.92
C LEU A 41 8.69 2.36 -6.31
N TYR A 42 10.01 2.41 -6.54
CA TYR A 42 10.60 1.99 -7.81
C TYR A 42 10.28 0.52 -8.14
N HIS A 43 10.38 -0.38 -7.14
CA HIS A 43 10.10 -1.80 -7.35
C HIS A 43 8.61 -2.09 -7.56
N LEU A 44 7.73 -1.41 -6.82
CA LEU A 44 6.29 -1.49 -7.06
C LEU A 44 5.92 -1.00 -8.46
N THR A 45 6.48 0.14 -8.88
CA THR A 45 6.26 0.70 -10.24
C THR A 45 6.73 -0.28 -11.31
N SER A 46 7.94 -0.84 -11.14
CA SER A 46 8.49 -1.85 -12.05
C SER A 46 7.64 -3.12 -12.10
N CYS A 47 7.12 -3.56 -10.95
CA CYS A 47 6.24 -4.72 -10.85
C CYS A 47 4.90 -4.49 -11.56
N LEU A 48 4.28 -3.33 -11.38
CA LEU A 48 3.03 -2.98 -12.05
C LEU A 48 3.23 -2.96 -13.58
N HIS A 49 4.26 -2.29 -14.09
CA HIS A 49 4.61 -2.34 -15.52
C HIS A 49 4.79 -3.77 -16.04
N PHE A 50 5.48 -4.61 -15.27
CA PHE A 50 5.66 -6.02 -15.59
C PHE A 50 4.32 -6.79 -15.67
N VAL A 51 3.45 -6.64 -14.66
CA VAL A 51 2.13 -7.30 -14.59
C VAL A 51 1.27 -6.93 -15.79
N PHE A 52 1.18 -5.64 -16.11
CA PHE A 52 0.36 -5.20 -17.25
C PHE A 52 0.92 -5.65 -18.57
N ARG A 53 2.24 -5.62 -18.76
CA ARG A 53 2.87 -6.13 -19.98
C ARG A 53 2.55 -7.62 -20.20
N ILE A 54 2.59 -8.45 -19.15
CA ILE A 54 2.24 -9.87 -19.28
C ILE A 54 0.77 -10.04 -19.65
N ASN A 55 -0.12 -9.34 -18.97
CA ASN A 55 -1.56 -9.45 -19.23
C ASN A 55 -1.92 -9.01 -20.66
N SER A 56 -1.31 -7.93 -21.16
CA SER A 56 -1.44 -7.50 -22.56
C SER A 56 -0.95 -8.57 -23.54
N THR A 57 0.24 -9.16 -23.31
CA THR A 57 0.76 -10.20 -24.21
C THR A 57 -0.08 -11.48 -24.22
N ALA A 58 -0.66 -11.85 -23.07
CA ALA A 58 -1.53 -13.01 -22.97
C ALA A 58 -2.85 -12.78 -23.73
N LEU A 59 -3.38 -11.56 -23.67
CA LEU A 59 -4.58 -11.17 -24.40
C LEU A 59 -4.33 -11.16 -25.92
N GLU A 60 -3.23 -10.58 -26.38
CA GLU A 60 -2.83 -10.59 -27.79
C GLU A 60 -2.68 -12.01 -28.33
N ALA A 61 -2.00 -12.90 -27.59
CA ALA A 61 -1.82 -14.29 -27.98
C ALA A 61 -3.14 -15.07 -28.07
N ALA A 62 -4.12 -14.76 -27.22
CA ALA A 62 -5.45 -15.35 -27.26
C ALA A 62 -6.29 -14.87 -28.46
N HIS A 63 -6.05 -13.65 -28.95
CA HIS A 63 -6.75 -13.08 -30.10
C HIS A 63 -6.15 -13.48 -31.46
N THR A 64 -4.87 -13.84 -31.52
CA THR A 64 -4.25 -14.39 -32.72
C THR A 64 -4.57 -15.88 -32.90
N SER A 65 -5.34 -16.20 -33.94
CA SER A 65 -5.56 -17.59 -34.40
C SER A 65 -4.21 -18.23 -34.80
N PRO A 66 -3.99 -19.55 -34.63
CA PRO A 66 -2.69 -20.20 -34.81
C PRO A 66 -2.32 -20.44 -36.28
N SER A 67 -2.35 -19.39 -37.12
CA SER A 67 -2.08 -19.49 -38.56
C SER A 67 -0.68 -19.04 -38.97
N SER A 68 0.25 -18.80 -38.05
CA SER A 68 1.65 -18.52 -38.39
C SER A 68 2.62 -19.07 -37.34
N PRO A 69 3.49 -20.05 -37.68
CA PRO A 69 4.40 -20.70 -36.74
C PRO A 69 5.64 -19.87 -36.38
N ASP A 70 5.81 -18.67 -36.94
CA ASP A 70 7.08 -17.91 -36.85
C ASP A 70 7.11 -16.75 -35.85
N THR A 71 6.08 -16.58 -35.00
CA THR A 71 6.19 -15.60 -33.90
C THR A 71 6.92 -16.25 -32.73
N PHE A 72 8.25 -16.13 -32.73
CA PHE A 72 9.10 -16.48 -31.59
C PHE A 72 8.48 -15.93 -30.28
N PRO A 73 8.42 -16.73 -29.19
CA PRO A 73 8.00 -16.21 -27.91
C PRO A 73 8.92 -15.04 -27.54
N ARG A 74 8.34 -13.85 -27.31
CA ARG A 74 9.09 -12.65 -26.94
C ARG A 74 10.01 -12.97 -25.75
N PRO A 75 11.34 -12.97 -25.92
CA PRO A 75 12.25 -13.34 -24.84
C PRO A 75 12.22 -12.25 -23.76
N GLY A 76 11.88 -12.60 -22.52
CA GLY A 76 12.07 -11.67 -21.39
C GLY A 76 11.16 -11.86 -20.19
N ALA A 77 9.90 -12.28 -20.33
CA ALA A 77 8.97 -12.31 -19.19
C ALA A 77 9.43 -13.20 -18.01
N PRO A 78 9.93 -14.43 -18.22
CA PRO A 78 10.46 -15.24 -17.12
C PRO A 78 11.71 -14.63 -16.46
N LEU A 79 12.61 -14.05 -17.25
CA LEU A 79 13.84 -13.42 -16.76
C LEU A 79 13.55 -12.12 -15.99
N ASP A 80 12.62 -11.32 -16.49
CA ASP A 80 12.19 -10.07 -15.86
C ASP A 80 11.48 -10.34 -14.53
N TRP A 81 10.59 -11.35 -14.48
CA TRP A 81 9.97 -11.80 -13.24
C TRP A 81 11.03 -12.22 -12.22
N HIS A 82 11.94 -13.10 -12.65
CA HIS A 82 12.97 -13.66 -11.78
C HIS A 82 13.89 -12.58 -11.22
N ASN A 83 14.32 -11.64 -12.05
CA ASN A 83 15.15 -10.51 -11.63
C ASN A 83 14.41 -9.57 -10.68
N LEU A 84 13.13 -9.26 -10.93
CA LEU A 84 12.33 -8.45 -10.02
C LEU A 84 12.12 -9.16 -8.68
N TRP A 85 11.83 -10.47 -8.71
CA TRP A 85 11.68 -11.29 -7.52
C TRP A 85 12.97 -11.29 -6.69
N LEU A 86 14.11 -11.62 -7.29
CA LEU A 86 15.40 -11.66 -6.59
C LEU A 86 15.77 -10.31 -5.98
N ARG A 87 15.58 -9.20 -6.71
CA ARG A 87 15.82 -7.85 -6.16
C ARG A 87 14.89 -7.54 -4.99
N THR A 88 13.62 -7.94 -5.10
CA THR A 88 12.62 -7.75 -4.05
C THR A 88 13.02 -8.49 -2.76
N GLN A 89 13.38 -9.78 -2.89
CA GLN A 89 13.80 -10.59 -1.75
C GLN A 89 15.15 -10.13 -1.17
N ALA A 90 16.11 -9.75 -2.02
CA ALA A 90 17.41 -9.25 -1.57
C ALA A 90 17.25 -8.00 -0.69
N TRP A 91 16.39 -7.06 -1.06
CA TRP A 91 16.13 -5.89 -0.22
C TRP A 91 15.51 -6.25 1.11
N TYR A 92 14.58 -7.21 1.16
CA TYR A 92 14.04 -7.68 2.44
C TYR A 92 15.17 -8.19 3.34
N ASP A 93 16.08 -9.01 2.82
CA ASP A 93 17.19 -9.56 3.60
C ASP A 93 18.24 -8.51 4.00
N THR A 94 18.46 -7.48 3.17
CA THR A 94 19.51 -6.47 3.38
C THR A 94 19.02 -5.11 3.86
N ARG A 95 17.73 -4.97 4.20
CA ARG A 95 17.17 -3.67 4.61
C ARG A 95 17.82 -3.16 5.90
N PRO A 96 18.05 -1.83 6.03
CA PRO A 96 18.55 -1.23 7.26
C PRO A 96 17.70 -1.61 8.46
N VAL A 97 18.31 -1.66 9.66
CA VAL A 97 17.60 -2.05 10.89
C VAL A 97 16.45 -1.10 11.20
N GLU A 98 16.57 0.17 10.80
CA GLU A 98 15.55 1.20 10.94
C GLU A 98 14.32 0.93 10.06
N MET A 99 14.47 0.11 9.02
CA MET A 99 13.39 -0.34 8.12
C MET A 99 12.82 -1.71 8.53
N GLN A 100 13.29 -2.30 9.63
CA GLN A 100 12.77 -3.55 10.16
C GLN A 100 11.62 -3.30 11.13
N SER A 101 10.76 -4.30 11.28
CA SER A 101 9.69 -4.28 12.28
C SER A 101 10.33 -4.30 13.67
N LEU A 102 9.91 -3.41 14.56
CA LEU A 102 10.30 -3.41 15.98
C LEU A 102 9.73 -4.63 16.70
N VAL A 103 8.53 -5.04 16.31
CA VAL A 103 7.85 -6.24 16.79
C VAL A 103 7.40 -7.04 15.58
N ASP A 104 7.74 -8.32 15.53
CA ASP A 104 7.31 -9.25 14.48
C ASP A 104 6.72 -10.49 15.17
N VAL A 105 5.39 -10.55 15.22
CA VAL A 105 4.65 -11.70 15.76
C VAL A 105 3.90 -12.34 14.60
N GLY A 106 4.34 -13.54 14.21
CA GLY A 106 3.74 -14.26 13.10
C GLY A 106 2.32 -14.73 13.41
N SER A 107 1.50 -14.98 12.39
CA SER A 107 0.13 -15.50 12.61
C SER A 107 0.08 -16.80 13.42
N ILE A 108 1.08 -17.68 13.29
CA ILE A 108 1.13 -18.94 14.05
C ILE A 108 1.39 -18.63 15.52
N GLU A 109 2.33 -17.73 15.81
CA GLU A 109 2.62 -17.28 17.17
C GLU A 109 1.42 -16.54 17.77
N MET A 110 0.72 -15.73 16.97
CA MET A 110 -0.50 -15.05 17.40
C MET A 110 -1.60 -16.06 17.79
N SER A 111 -1.74 -17.16 17.03
CA SER A 111 -2.68 -18.24 17.37
C SER A 111 -2.29 -19.01 18.65
N GLN A 112 -1.02 -18.94 19.07
CA GLN A 112 -0.55 -19.51 20.33
C GLN A 112 -0.72 -18.55 21.51
N ILE A 113 -0.58 -17.24 21.28
CA ILE A 113 -0.73 -16.18 22.27
C ILE A 113 -2.21 -15.96 22.61
N ASP A 114 -3.07 -15.97 21.60
CA ASP A 114 -4.52 -15.87 21.75
C ASP A 114 -5.24 -16.99 20.98
N PRO A 115 -5.36 -18.19 21.58
CA PRO A 115 -6.05 -19.33 20.96
C PRO A 115 -7.55 -19.11 20.74
N MET A 116 -8.14 -18.07 21.34
CA MET A 116 -9.54 -17.69 21.11
C MET A 116 -9.67 -16.74 19.92
N ASN A 117 -8.56 -16.17 19.46
CA ASN A 117 -8.47 -15.26 18.32
C ASN A 117 -7.51 -15.81 17.25
N LEU A 118 -7.71 -17.09 16.88
CA LEU A 118 -6.98 -17.82 15.82
C LEU A 118 -6.96 -17.12 14.47
N ALA A 119 -7.82 -16.11 14.31
CA ALA A 119 -8.02 -15.36 13.10
C ALA A 119 -7.28 -14.00 13.07
N SER A 120 -6.45 -13.65 14.05
CA SER A 120 -5.76 -12.36 14.01
C SER A 120 -4.78 -12.24 12.83
N PHE A 121 -4.57 -11.02 12.35
CA PHE A 121 -3.48 -10.71 11.45
C PHE A 121 -2.13 -10.80 12.19
N PRO A 122 -1.01 -11.07 11.49
CA PRO A 122 0.31 -10.93 12.09
C PRO A 122 0.52 -9.49 12.58
N ILE A 123 1.30 -9.31 13.64
CA ILE A 123 1.61 -7.98 14.21
C ILE A 123 2.98 -7.55 13.71
N HIS A 124 3.01 -6.44 12.98
CA HIS A 124 4.24 -5.82 12.49
C HIS A 124 4.26 -4.34 12.91
N LEU A 125 4.92 -4.01 14.02
CA LEU A 125 5.03 -2.63 14.50
C LEU A 125 6.29 -1.96 13.96
N TYR A 126 6.14 -0.77 13.39
CA TYR A 126 7.25 -0.01 12.83
C TYR A 126 7.51 1.29 13.59
N SER A 127 8.71 1.81 13.41
CA SER A 127 9.19 3.02 14.09
C SER A 127 8.60 4.33 13.54
N SER A 128 8.02 4.32 12.35
CA SER A 128 7.44 5.52 11.72
C SER A 128 6.53 5.20 10.52
N ALA A 129 5.69 6.16 10.15
CA ALA A 129 4.78 6.08 9.00
C ALA A 129 5.48 5.75 7.67
N ILE A 130 6.64 6.34 7.39
CA ILE A 130 7.37 6.09 6.13
C ILE A 130 7.84 4.63 6.03
N VAL A 131 8.16 4.01 7.16
CA VAL A 131 8.54 2.60 7.21
C VAL A 131 7.32 1.70 7.02
N VAL A 132 6.17 2.05 7.61
CA VAL A 132 4.87 1.38 7.37
C VAL A 132 4.53 1.38 5.88
N GLN A 133 4.65 2.53 5.23
CA GLN A 133 4.38 2.66 3.79
C GLN A 133 5.35 1.81 2.96
N ALA A 134 6.67 1.93 3.21
CA ALA A 134 7.67 1.15 2.47
C ALA A 134 7.51 -0.36 2.66
N ALA A 135 7.19 -0.81 3.87
CA ALA A 135 6.89 -2.21 4.16
C ALA A 135 5.66 -2.69 3.38
N THR A 136 4.58 -1.89 3.38
CA THR A 136 3.36 -2.18 2.61
C THR A 136 3.67 -2.33 1.11
N PHE A 137 4.48 -1.42 0.55
CA PHE A 137 4.86 -1.46 -0.87
C PHE A 137 5.68 -2.70 -1.21
N TYR A 138 6.58 -3.11 -0.30
CA TYR A 138 7.31 -4.37 -0.42
C TYR A 138 6.36 -5.57 -0.46
N HIS A 139 5.44 -5.70 0.50
CA HIS A 139 4.51 -6.83 0.54
C HIS A 139 3.58 -6.84 -0.67
N MET A 140 3.12 -5.67 -1.12
CA MET A 140 2.31 -5.54 -2.33
C MET A 140 3.08 -5.99 -3.58
N THR A 141 4.35 -5.55 -3.71
CA THR A 141 5.23 -5.96 -4.82
C THR A 141 5.42 -7.48 -4.85
N ALA A 142 5.73 -8.07 -3.69
CA ALA A 142 5.94 -9.52 -3.58
C ALA A 142 4.64 -10.30 -3.88
N LEU A 143 3.49 -9.82 -3.38
CA LEU A 143 2.18 -10.42 -3.66
C LEU A 143 1.88 -10.43 -5.16
N LEU A 144 2.02 -9.29 -5.83
CA LEU A 144 1.76 -9.16 -7.27
C LEU A 144 2.68 -10.06 -8.10
N LEU A 145 3.97 -10.13 -7.74
CA LEU A 145 4.92 -11.05 -8.40
C LEU A 145 4.50 -12.50 -8.19
N LEU A 146 4.13 -12.93 -6.99
CA LEU A 146 3.69 -14.31 -6.76
C LEU A 146 2.42 -14.66 -7.54
N GLN A 147 1.46 -13.74 -7.62
CA GLN A 147 0.23 -13.91 -8.41
C GLN A 147 0.51 -14.02 -9.91
N HIS A 148 1.57 -13.38 -10.41
CA HIS A 148 1.97 -13.40 -11.83
C HIS A 148 3.22 -14.24 -12.08
N LYS A 149 3.48 -15.24 -11.22
CA LYS A 149 4.60 -16.15 -11.36
C LYS A 149 4.47 -17.01 -12.63
N PRO A 150 5.50 -17.07 -13.50
CA PRO A 150 5.51 -18.01 -14.62
C PRO A 150 5.37 -19.46 -14.14
N ARG A 151 4.42 -20.21 -14.72
CA ARG A 151 3.97 -21.54 -14.25
C ARG A 151 5.12 -22.53 -14.02
N LEU A 152 6.13 -22.54 -14.88
CA LEU A 152 7.23 -23.51 -14.87
C LEU A 152 8.49 -23.03 -14.15
N LEU A 153 8.51 -21.80 -13.66
CA LEU A 153 9.68 -21.25 -13.00
C LEU A 153 9.66 -21.64 -11.52
N ASN A 154 10.77 -22.10 -10.97
CA ASN A 154 10.88 -22.39 -9.53
C ASN A 154 11.09 -21.09 -8.75
N ILE A 155 10.38 -20.91 -7.62
CA ILE A 155 10.57 -19.73 -6.79
C ILE A 155 11.91 -19.88 -6.06
N PRO A 156 12.88 -18.97 -6.31
CA PRO A 156 14.06 -18.91 -5.47
C PRO A 156 13.68 -18.30 -4.13
N GLY A 157 13.89 -19.03 -3.03
CA GLY A 157 13.61 -18.53 -1.69
C GLY A 157 14.16 -19.43 -0.60
N ARG A 158 14.77 -18.83 0.43
CA ARG A 158 15.23 -19.55 1.63
C ARG A 158 14.15 -19.66 2.71
N ARG A 159 13.18 -18.73 2.72
CA ARG A 159 12.11 -18.67 3.74
C ARG A 159 10.76 -19.00 3.09
N GLN A 160 10.12 -20.08 3.55
CA GLN A 160 8.88 -20.58 2.94
C GLN A 160 7.73 -19.57 2.98
N HIS A 161 7.61 -18.78 4.06
CA HIS A 161 6.54 -17.79 4.18
C HIS A 161 6.64 -16.64 3.17
N LEU A 162 7.86 -16.22 2.79
CA LEU A 162 8.07 -15.18 1.77
C LEU A 162 7.60 -15.61 0.38
N THR A 163 7.37 -16.92 0.17
CA THR A 163 6.83 -17.43 -1.10
C THR A 163 5.32 -17.62 -1.08
N SER A 164 4.64 -17.23 0.01
CA SER A 164 3.19 -17.39 0.19
C SER A 164 2.44 -16.10 -0.12
N PRO A 165 1.57 -16.08 -1.16
CA PRO A 165 0.70 -14.93 -1.44
C PRO A 165 -0.17 -14.56 -0.24
N ASN A 166 -0.74 -15.57 0.43
CA ASN A 166 -1.60 -15.37 1.60
C ASN A 166 -0.83 -14.71 2.75
N TRP A 167 0.44 -15.07 2.96
CA TRP A 167 1.28 -14.44 3.97
C TRP A 167 1.47 -12.95 3.69
N HIS A 168 1.76 -12.56 2.45
CA HIS A 168 1.89 -11.14 2.08
C HIS A 168 0.57 -10.37 2.22
N ALA A 169 -0.56 -10.96 1.83
CA ALA A 169 -1.87 -10.34 1.98
C ALA A 169 -2.20 -10.08 3.46
N ARG A 170 -1.95 -11.06 4.32
CA ARG A 170 -2.16 -10.94 5.77
C ARG A 170 -1.16 -9.98 6.41
N ALA A 171 0.07 -9.91 5.93
CA ALA A 171 1.04 -8.93 6.38
C ALA A 171 0.57 -7.50 6.07
N ILE A 172 0.05 -7.22 4.87
CA ILE A 172 -0.51 -5.89 4.53
C ILE A 172 -1.63 -5.50 5.49
N ALA A 173 -2.59 -6.41 5.73
CA ALA A 173 -3.66 -6.16 6.68
C ALA A 173 -3.12 -5.92 8.10
N GLY A 174 -2.22 -6.78 8.58
CA GLY A 174 -1.60 -6.64 9.89
C GLY A 174 -0.83 -5.34 10.06
N ILE A 175 -0.09 -4.91 9.04
CA ILE A 175 0.62 -3.62 9.03
C ILE A 175 -0.38 -2.47 9.17
N ALA A 176 -1.45 -2.47 8.38
CA ALA A 176 -2.47 -1.41 8.41
C ALA A 176 -3.23 -1.36 9.74
N THR A 177 -3.45 -2.50 10.39
CA THR A 177 -4.27 -2.59 11.61
C THR A 177 -3.48 -2.49 12.92
N SER A 178 -2.15 -2.66 12.88
CA SER A 178 -1.31 -2.63 14.09
C SER A 178 -0.54 -1.34 14.30
N ASN A 179 -0.48 -0.45 13.30
CA ASN A 179 0.23 0.83 13.40
C ASN A 179 -0.75 2.01 13.48
N GLU A 180 -0.43 3.01 14.29
CA GLU A 180 -1.30 4.16 14.59
C GLU A 180 -0.63 5.50 14.24
N PHE A 181 -0.10 5.65 13.02
CA PHE A 181 0.43 6.94 12.56
C PHE A 181 -0.59 7.66 11.67
N THR A 182 -0.78 8.95 11.92
CA THR A 182 -1.65 9.82 11.11
C THR A 182 -1.18 9.90 9.65
N GLU A 183 0.13 9.87 9.41
CA GLU A 183 0.74 10.02 8.09
C GLU A 183 0.86 8.69 7.33
N GLN A 184 0.49 7.53 7.90
CA GLN A 184 0.71 6.23 7.22
C GLN A 184 -0.19 6.02 6.01
N TRP A 185 -1.31 6.74 5.93
CA TRP A 185 -2.36 6.57 4.93
C TRP A 185 -2.01 7.18 3.56
N ASP A 186 -0.89 6.73 2.99
CA ASP A 186 -0.58 6.97 1.59
C ASP A 186 -1.62 6.27 0.69
N PRO A 187 -2.03 6.88 -0.45
CA PRO A 187 -3.00 6.26 -1.36
C PRO A 187 -2.65 4.84 -1.81
N ILE A 188 -1.36 4.49 -1.92
CA ILE A 188 -0.92 3.14 -2.26
C ILE A 188 -1.16 2.19 -1.08
N VAL A 189 -0.99 2.63 0.17
CA VAL A 189 -1.32 1.81 1.36
C VAL A 189 -2.81 1.49 1.38
N ILE A 190 -3.66 2.50 1.16
CA ILE A 190 -5.12 2.31 1.09
C ILE A 190 -5.48 1.36 -0.06
N ALA A 191 -4.91 1.57 -1.24
CA ALA A 191 -5.13 0.70 -2.40
C ALA A 191 -4.66 -0.74 -2.15
N SER A 192 -3.53 -0.94 -1.49
CA SER A 192 -3.04 -2.27 -1.09
C SER A 192 -3.99 -2.96 -0.12
N LEU A 193 -4.52 -2.24 0.88
CA LEU A 193 -5.48 -2.78 1.83
C LEU A 193 -6.79 -3.20 1.14
N LEU A 194 -7.33 -2.32 0.30
CA LEU A 194 -8.53 -2.62 -0.49
C LEU A 194 -8.31 -3.80 -1.45
N TYR A 195 -7.13 -3.87 -2.09
CA TYR A 195 -6.78 -4.94 -3.00
C TYR A 195 -6.77 -6.31 -2.32
N ILE A 196 -6.20 -6.41 -1.11
CA ILE A 196 -6.14 -7.69 -0.39
C ILE A 196 -7.44 -8.04 0.32
N ALA A 197 -8.27 -7.06 0.68
CA ALA A 197 -9.48 -7.27 1.46
C ALA A 197 -10.46 -8.23 0.77
N ARG A 198 -10.52 -8.18 -0.57
CA ARG A 198 -11.36 -9.07 -1.39
C ARG A 198 -11.01 -10.56 -1.28
N ASP A 199 -9.77 -10.86 -0.92
CA ASP A 199 -9.24 -12.22 -0.83
C ASP A 199 -9.21 -12.73 0.64
N ILE A 200 -9.56 -11.87 1.61
CA ILE A 200 -9.70 -12.25 3.02
C ILE A 200 -11.10 -12.83 3.25
N THR A 201 -11.15 -14.09 3.69
CA THR A 201 -12.41 -14.84 3.83
C THR A 201 -12.88 -15.05 5.27
N HIS A 202 -12.01 -14.81 6.26
CA HIS A 202 -12.37 -15.01 7.67
C HIS A 202 -13.15 -13.79 8.20
N SER A 203 -14.33 -14.02 8.76
CA SER A 203 -15.24 -12.94 9.22
C SER A 203 -14.60 -11.98 10.23
N ALA A 204 -13.88 -12.49 11.24
CA ALA A 204 -13.17 -11.63 12.19
C ALA A 204 -12.09 -10.76 11.53
N GLN A 205 -11.35 -11.28 10.55
CA GLN A 205 -10.35 -10.52 9.80
C GLN A 205 -10.99 -9.45 8.92
N GLN A 206 -12.11 -9.79 8.27
CA GLN A 206 -12.89 -8.84 7.50
C GLN A 206 -13.43 -7.72 8.38
N GLN A 207 -13.94 -8.05 9.57
CA GLN A 207 -14.42 -7.07 10.53
C GLN A 207 -13.30 -6.10 10.97
N THR A 208 -12.11 -6.63 11.27
CA THR A 208 -10.94 -5.79 11.57
C THR A 208 -10.58 -4.86 10.39
N ILE A 209 -10.64 -5.35 9.15
CA ILE A 209 -10.43 -4.49 7.96
C ILE A 209 -11.52 -3.42 7.86
N LEU A 210 -12.79 -3.76 8.07
CA LEU A 210 -13.91 -2.81 8.02
C LEU A 210 -13.76 -1.69 9.05
N GLU A 211 -13.35 -2.02 10.27
CA GLU A 211 -13.05 -1.05 11.32
C GLU A 211 -11.88 -0.14 10.93
N CYS A 212 -10.82 -0.73 10.35
CA CYS A 212 -9.68 0.00 9.83
C CYS A 212 -10.09 0.98 8.71
N LEU A 213 -10.91 0.54 7.74
CA LEU A 213 -11.43 1.40 6.68
C LEU A 213 -12.25 2.57 7.24
N GLY A 214 -13.10 2.32 8.24
CA GLY A 214 -13.82 3.39 8.95
C GLY A 214 -12.88 4.39 9.63
N ALA A 215 -11.83 3.92 10.29
CA ALA A 215 -10.83 4.77 10.90
C ALA A 215 -10.06 5.61 9.86
N ILE A 216 -9.71 5.02 8.71
CA ILE A 216 -9.07 5.74 7.59
C ILE A 216 -10.00 6.84 7.08
N SER A 217 -11.29 6.56 6.88
CA SER A 217 -12.26 7.57 6.44
C SER A 217 -12.28 8.76 7.37
N VAL A 218 -12.33 8.52 8.69
CA VAL A 218 -12.37 9.58 9.71
C VAL A 218 -11.07 10.39 9.72
N GLN A 219 -9.90 9.73 9.67
CA GLN A 219 -8.60 10.40 9.77
C GLN A 219 -8.24 11.21 8.52
N THR A 220 -8.50 10.63 7.34
CA THR A 220 -8.07 11.22 6.06
C THR A 220 -9.17 12.10 5.45
N GLY A 221 -10.44 11.81 5.72
CA GLY A 221 -11.60 12.35 5.02
C GLY A 221 -11.86 11.69 3.66
N ILE A 222 -11.19 10.58 3.35
CA ILE A 222 -11.44 9.79 2.14
C ILE A 222 -12.70 8.96 2.37
N PRO A 223 -13.74 9.08 1.53
CA PRO A 223 -14.94 8.26 1.68
C PRO A 223 -14.65 6.82 1.21
N LEU A 224 -14.64 5.87 2.15
CA LEU A 224 -14.43 4.43 1.90
C LEU A 224 -15.69 3.59 2.20
N GLU A 225 -16.84 4.24 2.36
CA GLU A 225 -18.08 3.58 2.81
C GLU A 225 -18.61 2.59 1.77
N GLU A 226 -18.46 2.90 0.48
CA GLU A 226 -18.90 2.00 -0.60
C GLU A 226 -18.01 0.76 -0.67
N GLU A 227 -16.69 0.91 -0.58
CA GLU A 227 -15.75 -0.20 -0.53
C GLU A 227 -15.99 -1.09 0.69
N ALA A 228 -16.29 -0.48 1.85
CA ALA A 228 -16.68 -1.20 3.05
C ALA A 228 -17.98 -1.99 2.84
N GLU A 229 -18.98 -1.39 2.18
CA GLU A 229 -20.24 -2.07 1.90
C GLU A 229 -20.08 -3.22 0.90
N GLN A 230 -19.26 -3.05 -0.13
CA GLN A 230 -18.91 -4.12 -1.06
C GLN A 230 -18.23 -5.29 -0.35
N LEU A 231 -17.31 -5.01 0.58
CA LEU A 231 -16.65 -6.04 1.39
C LEU A 231 -17.66 -6.79 2.29
N ARG A 232 -18.62 -6.07 2.91
CA ARG A 232 -19.71 -6.70 3.68
C ARG A 232 -20.59 -7.59 2.80
N ALA A 233 -20.95 -7.12 1.61
CA ALA A 233 -21.77 -7.88 0.67
C ALA A 233 -21.08 -9.18 0.24
N GLN A 234 -19.76 -9.14 -0.01
CA GLN A 234 -18.95 -10.33 -0.31
C GLN A 234 -18.96 -11.35 0.85
N CYS A 235 -18.89 -10.87 2.10
CA CYS A 235 -19.00 -11.73 3.28
C CYS A 235 -20.37 -12.44 3.35
N MET A 236 -21.45 -11.75 2.98
CA MET A 236 -22.80 -12.33 3.00
C MET A 236 -23.03 -13.34 1.86
N HIS A 237 -22.36 -13.16 0.71
CA HIS A 237 -22.53 -14.04 -0.46
C HIS A 237 -21.65 -15.29 -0.41
N ASN A 238 -20.48 -15.26 0.25
CA ASN A 238 -19.63 -16.45 0.40
C ASN A 238 -20.25 -17.60 1.24
N GLY A 239 -21.48 -17.43 1.74
CA GLY A 239 -22.33 -18.51 2.25
C GLY A 239 -23.11 -19.29 1.17
N ARG A 240 -23.14 -18.84 -0.09
CA ARG A 240 -23.75 -19.53 -1.25
C ARG A 240 -22.97 -19.22 -2.54
N ASP A 241 -22.29 -20.22 -3.07
CA ASP A 241 -21.77 -20.31 -4.44
C ASP A 241 -20.86 -19.15 -4.92
N GLY A 242 -19.58 -19.27 -4.58
CA GLY A 242 -18.52 -18.43 -5.13
C GLY A 242 -18.17 -18.84 -6.57
N THR A 243 -18.80 -18.23 -7.57
CA THR A 243 -18.19 -17.91 -8.87
C THR A 243 -19.05 -16.83 -9.55
N HIS A 244 -18.40 -15.81 -10.13
CA HIS A 244 -18.98 -14.65 -10.85
C HIS A 244 -19.32 -13.39 -10.04
N PHE A 245 -18.31 -12.68 -9.50
CA PHE A 245 -18.42 -11.22 -9.31
C PHE A 245 -17.02 -10.58 -9.39
N VAL A 246 -16.45 -10.49 -10.60
CA VAL A 246 -15.13 -9.86 -10.83
C VAL A 246 -15.15 -8.75 -11.88
N ALA A 247 -16.25 -8.54 -12.60
CA ALA A 247 -16.27 -7.60 -13.74
C ALA A 247 -16.86 -6.21 -13.42
N GLU A 248 -17.90 -6.10 -12.57
CA GLU A 248 -18.59 -4.80 -12.39
C GLU A 248 -17.95 -3.87 -11.35
N ALA A 249 -17.24 -4.39 -10.34
CA ALA A 249 -16.55 -3.57 -9.35
C ALA A 249 -15.39 -2.72 -9.94
N ILE A 250 -14.81 -3.17 -11.06
CA ILE A 250 -13.64 -2.54 -11.71
C ILE A 250 -14.00 -1.20 -12.38
N ILE A 251 -15.23 -1.05 -12.88
CA ILE A 251 -15.66 0.16 -13.62
C ILE A 251 -16.03 1.30 -12.67
N VAL A 252 -16.63 1.00 -11.51
CA VAL A 252 -17.01 2.02 -10.52
C VAL A 252 -15.79 2.55 -9.74
N MET A 253 -14.83 1.69 -9.41
CA MET A 253 -13.58 2.10 -8.72
C MET A 253 -12.72 3.06 -9.56
N SER A 254 -12.67 2.89 -10.89
CA SER A 254 -11.76 3.68 -11.72
C SER A 254 -12.14 5.16 -11.88
N HIS A 255 -13.41 5.53 -11.74
CA HIS A 255 -13.83 6.94 -11.81
C HIS A 255 -13.75 7.66 -10.45
N ARG A 256 -13.75 6.90 -9.34
CA ARG A 256 -13.82 7.44 -7.98
C ARG A 256 -12.49 7.44 -7.23
N VAL A 257 -11.55 6.58 -7.60
CA VAL A 257 -10.14 6.71 -7.16
C VAL A 257 -9.58 8.07 -7.59
N LEU A 258 -9.96 8.61 -8.75
CA LEU A 258 -9.61 9.99 -9.11
C LEU A 258 -10.21 11.05 -8.16
N PHE A 259 -11.39 10.79 -7.57
CA PHE A 259 -12.09 11.71 -6.67
C PHE A 259 -11.54 11.64 -5.24
N ILE A 260 -11.33 10.42 -4.72
CA ILE A 260 -10.65 10.12 -3.45
C ILE A 260 -9.25 10.75 -3.43
N VAL A 261 -8.54 10.69 -4.55
CA VAL A 261 -7.16 11.16 -4.69
C VAL A 261 -7.08 12.67 -5.01
N GLY A 262 -8.07 13.26 -5.67
CA GLY A 262 -8.17 14.71 -5.83
C GLY A 262 -8.36 15.45 -4.50
N TYR A 263 -9.10 14.84 -3.57
CA TYR A 263 -9.35 15.41 -2.24
C TYR A 263 -8.09 15.51 -1.37
N THR A 264 -7.20 14.51 -1.43
CA THR A 264 -5.95 14.50 -0.65
C THR A 264 -4.94 15.54 -1.15
N ALA A 265 -4.82 15.73 -2.47
CA ALA A 265 -3.95 16.75 -3.05
C ALA A 265 -4.41 18.18 -2.69
N GLN A 266 -5.72 18.39 -2.61
CA GLN A 266 -6.29 19.68 -2.23
C GLN A 266 -6.10 19.98 -0.74
N LYS A 267 -6.31 18.99 0.15
CA LYS A 267 -6.11 19.15 1.60
C LYS A 267 -4.63 19.33 1.97
N ALA A 268 -3.70 18.64 1.30
CA ALA A 268 -2.26 18.83 1.47
C ALA A 268 -1.80 20.23 1.01
N SER A 269 -2.39 20.76 -0.07
CA SER A 269 -2.10 22.12 -0.54
C SER A 269 -2.63 23.19 0.43
N TYR A 270 -3.78 22.97 1.06
CA TYR A 270 -4.31 23.87 2.10
C TYR A 270 -3.46 23.87 3.38
N ALA A 271 -2.98 22.70 3.83
CA ALA A 271 -2.11 22.60 4.99
C ALA A 271 -0.72 23.26 4.79
N LEU A 272 -0.19 23.22 3.57
CA LEU A 272 1.06 23.92 3.20
C LEU A 272 0.86 25.44 3.05
N ALA A 273 -0.35 25.89 2.67
CA ALA A 273 -0.67 27.31 2.60
C ALA A 273 -0.78 27.95 4.00
N GLU A 274 -1.40 27.27 4.97
CA GLU A 274 -1.54 27.76 6.35
C GLU A 274 -0.18 27.88 7.08
N THR A 275 0.77 27.01 6.78
CA THR A 275 2.14 27.06 7.35
C THR A 275 3.04 28.12 6.72
N SER A 276 2.59 28.75 5.63
CA SER A 276 3.32 29.80 4.91
C SER A 276 2.83 31.23 5.16
N SER A 277 1.78 31.42 5.98
CA SER A 277 1.27 32.76 6.33
C SER A 277 2.15 33.44 7.40
N PRO A 278 2.75 34.61 7.12
CA PRO A 278 3.71 35.26 8.02
C PRO A 278 3.02 36.21 9.02
N ASP A 279 1.95 35.79 9.71
CA ASP A 279 1.17 36.70 10.57
C ASP A 279 1.52 36.65 12.07
N TRP A 280 2.51 35.86 12.49
CA TRP A 280 2.89 35.81 13.91
C TRP A 280 3.70 37.03 14.39
N LYS A 281 4.18 37.90 13.49
CA LYS A 281 5.06 39.02 13.85
C LYS A 281 4.35 40.24 14.45
N TYR A 282 3.02 40.28 14.49
CA TYR A 282 2.29 41.47 14.98
C TYR A 282 1.77 41.38 16.42
N THR A 283 1.80 40.23 17.09
CA THR A 283 1.20 40.06 18.42
C THR A 283 2.18 40.23 19.59
N ALA A 284 3.50 40.26 19.36
CA ALA A 284 4.49 40.38 20.43
C ALA A 284 4.80 41.83 20.87
N SER A 285 4.40 42.84 20.10
CA SER A 285 4.74 44.26 20.40
C SER A 285 3.68 45.03 21.20
N GLN A 286 2.53 44.42 21.55
CA GLN A 286 1.44 45.10 22.27
C GLN A 286 1.28 44.71 23.75
N MET A 287 2.12 43.84 24.31
CA MET A 287 2.00 43.38 25.70
C MET A 287 2.90 44.10 26.72
N GLN A 288 3.49 45.25 26.37
CA GLN A 288 4.48 45.94 27.23
C GLN A 288 4.10 47.35 27.69
N SER A 289 2.81 47.66 27.82
CA SER A 289 2.37 48.90 28.47
C SER A 289 1.03 48.75 29.21
N GLN A 290 1.08 48.33 30.47
CA GLN A 290 0.01 48.59 31.44
C GLN A 290 0.60 49.21 32.71
N PRO A 291 0.04 50.32 33.23
CA PRO A 291 0.46 50.93 34.50
C PRO A 291 -0.16 50.19 35.71
N PRO A 292 0.41 50.33 36.92
CA PRO A 292 -0.02 49.55 38.08
C PRO A 292 -1.36 50.03 38.66
N CYS A 293 -2.15 49.08 39.16
CA CYS A 293 -3.46 49.28 39.81
C CYS A 293 -3.35 50.09 41.11
N PRO A 294 -4.32 50.98 41.43
CA PRO A 294 -4.37 51.65 42.71
C PRO A 294 -5.07 50.80 43.78
N CYS A 295 -4.50 50.79 44.99
CA CYS A 295 -5.10 50.28 46.21
C CYS A 295 -6.35 51.09 46.58
N ILE A 296 -7.41 50.42 47.03
CA ILE A 296 -8.58 51.07 47.66
C ILE A 296 -8.53 50.79 49.17
N PRO A 297 -8.70 51.81 50.04
CA PRO A 297 -8.64 51.65 51.48
C PRO A 297 -10.00 51.37 52.14
N HIS A 298 -9.89 50.71 53.31
CA HIS A 298 -10.82 50.47 54.41
C HIS A 298 -12.03 49.54 54.21
#